data_AF-A0A7K4GS55-F1
#
_entry.id   AF-A0A7K4GS55-F1
#
_cell.length_a   1.000
_cell.length_b   1.000
_cell.length_c   1.000
_cell.angle_alpha   90.00
_cell.angle_beta   90.00
_cell.angle_gamma   90.00
#
_symmetry.space_group_name_H-M   'P 1'
#
loop_
_entity.id
_entity.type
_entity.pdbx_description
1 polymer ?
#
loop_
_entity_poly.entity_id
_entity_poly.type
_entity_poly.pdbx_seq_one_letter_code
_entity_poly.pdbx_strand_id
1 'polypeptide(L)'
;MGHKYGYYSLKMPLEEVLSRTHSFWATNSGTINSQTTTPNKLIYTLNIKRDISMMSYGETYTMKIGYNPDNETTYVSVEVSLSFGYGMQWLKPQGKMKQWALDLGTTPMKLERTIAPNFVKMFEDIQNMAPYTRVQEATMFCPSCGKINSRENTYCQECGTKLPV
;
A
#
# COMPACT_ATOMS: atom_id res chain seq x y z
N MET A 1 -9.92 3.70 24.66
CA MET A 1 -10.40 3.71 23.26
C MET A 1 -10.18 2.33 22.68
N GLY A 2 -11.08 1.85 21.82
CA GLY A 2 -10.93 0.53 21.21
C GLY A 2 -10.06 0.60 19.97
N HIS A 3 -9.10 -0.31 19.84
CA HIS A 3 -8.28 -0.50 18.65
C HIS A 3 -8.65 -1.83 18.00
N LYS A 4 -8.61 -1.86 16.67
CA LYS A 4 -8.64 -3.11 15.92
C LYS A 4 -7.64 -3.07 14.78
N TYR A 5 -7.22 -4.26 14.36
CA TYR A 5 -6.12 -4.44 13.45
C TYR A 5 -6.55 -5.26 12.23
N GLY A 6 -6.05 -4.86 11.08
CA GLY A 6 -6.19 -5.56 9.81
C GLY A 6 -4.85 -5.83 9.16
N TYR A 7 -4.77 -6.91 8.40
CA TYR A 7 -3.51 -7.44 7.85
C TYR A 7 -3.72 -8.03 6.46
N TYR A 8 -2.85 -7.66 5.52
CA TYR A 8 -2.92 -8.11 4.13
C TYR A 8 -1.52 -8.43 3.60
N SER A 9 -1.43 -9.48 2.79
CA SER A 9 -0.25 -9.81 1.98
C SER A 9 -0.65 -9.78 0.52
N LEU A 10 -0.06 -8.88 -0.25
CA LEU A 10 -0.47 -8.57 -1.61
C LEU A 10 0.70 -8.83 -2.56
N LYS A 11 0.49 -9.71 -3.55
CA LYS A 11 1.43 -9.92 -4.67
C LYS A 11 1.28 -8.78 -5.67
N MET A 12 1.68 -7.59 -5.24
CA MET A 12 1.49 -6.32 -5.94
C MET A 12 2.65 -5.38 -5.60
N PRO A 13 3.10 -4.53 -6.53
CA PRO A 13 4.09 -3.49 -6.25
C PRO A 13 3.63 -2.48 -5.20
N LEU A 14 4.59 -1.94 -4.45
CA LEU A 14 4.36 -0.92 -3.42
C LEU A 14 3.60 0.30 -3.94
N GLU A 15 3.99 0.79 -5.11
CA GLU A 15 3.49 2.01 -5.73
C GLU A 15 2.05 1.84 -6.20
N GLU A 16 1.69 0.64 -6.66
CA GLU A 16 0.31 0.33 -7.03
C GLU A 16 -0.58 0.28 -5.79
N VAL A 17 -0.16 -0.40 -4.71
CA VAL A 17 -0.90 -0.44 -3.44
C VAL A 17 -1.08 0.96 -2.86
N LEU A 18 -0.03 1.78 -2.89
CA LEU A 18 -0.10 3.18 -2.45
C LEU A 18 -1.06 3.98 -3.31
N SER A 19 -0.89 3.96 -4.64
CA SER A 19 -1.73 4.71 -5.57
C SER A 19 -3.22 4.40 -5.37
N ARG A 20 -3.57 3.11 -5.30
CA ARG A 20 -4.95 2.67 -5.07
C ARG A 20 -5.45 3.05 -3.69
N THR A 21 -4.61 2.96 -2.66
CA THR A 21 -4.96 3.41 -1.31
C THR A 21 -5.25 4.93 -1.26
N HIS A 22 -4.44 5.74 -1.94
CA HIS A 22 -4.68 7.19 -2.05
C HIS A 22 -5.99 7.47 -2.78
N SER A 23 -6.21 6.86 -3.95
CA SER A 23 -7.43 7.00 -4.74
C SER A 23 -8.69 6.57 -3.98
N PHE A 24 -8.59 5.46 -3.24
CA PHE A 24 -9.67 4.98 -2.39
C PHE A 24 -10.04 6.01 -1.33
N TRP A 25 -9.08 6.52 -0.56
CA TRP A 25 -9.38 7.46 0.53
C TRP A 25 -9.88 8.82 0.03
N ALA A 26 -9.36 9.29 -1.11
CA ALA A 26 -9.83 10.52 -1.75
C ALA A 26 -11.33 10.49 -2.10
N THR A 27 -11.88 9.31 -2.40
CA THR A 27 -13.28 9.12 -2.81
C THR A 27 -14.18 8.57 -1.70
N ASN A 28 -13.62 8.13 -0.56
CA ASN A 28 -14.35 7.43 0.50
C ASN A 28 -14.48 8.23 1.82
N SER A 29 -14.45 9.56 1.72
CA SER A 29 -14.55 10.47 2.87
C SER A 29 -13.48 10.19 3.93
N GLY A 30 -12.23 10.02 3.49
CA GLY A 30 -11.07 9.94 4.38
C GLY A 30 -10.00 10.93 3.95
N THR A 31 -9.43 11.62 4.92
CA THR A 31 -8.37 12.60 4.70
C THR A 31 -7.06 12.01 5.21
N ILE A 32 -6.08 11.89 4.31
CA ILE A 32 -4.72 11.50 4.68
C ILE A 32 -4.06 12.72 5.33
N ASN A 33 -3.95 12.72 6.65
CA ASN A 33 -3.41 13.84 7.41
C ASN A 33 -1.89 13.87 7.40
N SER A 34 -1.26 12.69 7.36
CA SER A 34 0.18 12.58 7.26
C SER A 34 0.59 11.28 6.59
N GLN A 35 1.75 11.36 5.95
CA GLN A 35 2.45 10.25 5.33
C GLN A 35 3.92 10.33 5.71
N THR A 36 4.47 9.24 6.22
CA THR A 36 5.90 9.11 6.48
C THR A 36 6.46 7.89 5.76
N THR A 37 7.77 7.91 5.52
CA THR A 37 8.47 6.85 4.81
C THR A 37 9.76 6.51 5.56
N THR A 38 10.15 5.25 5.60
CA THR A 38 11.44 4.81 6.17
C THR A 38 12.61 5.23 5.28
N PRO A 39 13.84 5.35 5.82
CA PRO A 39 15.02 5.73 5.04
C PRO A 39 15.29 4.81 3.83
N ASN A 40 15.00 3.51 3.97
CA ASN A 40 15.14 2.52 2.90
C ASN A 40 14.03 2.57 1.85
N LYS A 41 13.04 3.47 2.00
CA LYS A 41 11.89 3.68 1.11
C LYS A 41 10.99 2.46 0.91
N LEU A 42 11.09 1.46 1.78
CA LEU A 42 10.30 0.24 1.67
C LEU A 42 9.03 0.25 2.51
N ILE A 43 8.91 1.15 3.50
CA ILE A 43 7.73 1.24 4.36
C ILE A 43 7.17 2.66 4.33
N TYR A 44 5.86 2.74 4.10
CA TYR A 44 5.06 3.95 4.16
C TYR A 44 4.04 3.83 5.29
N THR A 45 3.89 4.88 6.09
CA THR A 45 2.85 4.97 7.12
C THR A 45 1.90 6.11 6.78
N LEU A 46 0.62 5.81 6.62
CA LEU A 46 -0.45 6.76 6.35
C LEU A 46 -1.31 6.91 7.61
N ASN A 47 -1.57 8.14 8.03
CA ASN A 47 -2.57 8.44 9.05
C ASN A 47 -3.78 9.08 8.38
N ILE A 48 -4.87 8.33 8.30
CA ILE A 48 -6.13 8.78 7.70
C ILE A 48 -7.13 9.08 8.81
N LYS A 49 -7.78 10.24 8.73
CA LYS A 49 -8.92 10.59 9.60
C LYS A 49 -10.18 10.65 8.77
N ARG A 50 -11.28 10.16 9.34
CA ARG A 50 -12.62 10.34 8.80
C ARG A 50 -13.46 11.13 9.78
N ASP A 51 -14.23 12.05 9.23
CA ASP A 51 -15.13 12.90 10.02
C ASP A 51 -16.23 12.08 10.70
N ILE A 52 -16.82 12.70 11.72
CA ILE A 52 -17.88 12.13 12.53
C ILE A 52 -19.07 11.77 11.62
N SER A 53 -19.60 10.57 11.81
CA SER A 53 -20.84 10.13 11.19
C SER A 53 -21.85 9.70 12.26
N MET A 54 -23.13 9.59 11.91
CA MET A 54 -24.20 9.13 12.83
C MET A 54 -23.88 7.82 13.58
N MET A 55 -23.01 6.96 13.04
CA MET A 55 -22.70 5.65 13.62
C MET A 55 -21.22 5.50 14.03
N SER A 56 -20.39 6.53 13.83
CA SER A 56 -18.99 6.53 14.26
C SER A 56 -18.57 7.93 14.65
N TYR A 57 -18.15 8.10 15.91
CA TYR A 57 -17.77 9.38 16.51
C TYR A 57 -16.37 9.83 16.06
N GLY A 58 -16.04 9.67 14.79
CA GLY A 58 -14.69 9.87 14.24
C GLY A 58 -13.89 8.57 14.25
N GLU A 59 -13.20 8.33 13.14
CA GLU A 59 -12.40 7.13 12.90
C GLU A 59 -10.98 7.57 12.48
N THR A 60 -9.96 6.94 13.05
CA THR A 60 -8.58 7.10 12.60
C THR A 60 -8.05 5.75 12.13
N TYR A 61 -7.42 5.75 10.96
CA TYR A 61 -6.76 4.60 10.36
C TYR A 61 -5.28 4.90 10.25
N THR A 62 -4.44 4.10 10.90
CA THR A 62 -2.99 4.11 10.73
C THR A 62 -2.63 2.90 9.87
N MET A 63 -2.29 3.15 8.60
CA MET A 63 -1.92 2.10 7.65
C MET A 63 -0.41 2.09 7.47
N LYS A 64 0.25 0.98 7.80
CA LYS A 64 1.63 0.72 7.39
C LYS A 64 1.62 -0.18 6.16
N ILE A 65 2.32 0.23 5.12
CA ILE A 65 2.41 -0.44 3.82
C ILE A 65 3.90 -0.67 3.57
N GLY A 66 4.33 -1.93 3.61
CA GLY A 66 5.73 -2.33 3.51
C GLY A 66 5.94 -3.27 2.34
N TYR A 67 6.97 -3.05 1.53
CA TYR A 67 7.31 -3.95 0.42
C TYR A 67 8.54 -4.77 0.75
N ASN A 68 8.42 -6.08 0.56
CA ASN A 68 9.54 -6.99 0.63
C ASN A 68 9.99 -7.32 -0.82
N PRO A 69 11.15 -6.82 -1.27
CA PRO A 69 11.66 -7.08 -2.61
C PRO A 69 12.07 -8.55 -2.82
N ASP A 70 12.47 -9.27 -1.78
CA ASP A 70 12.96 -10.66 -1.90
C ASP A 70 11.85 -11.64 -2.33
N ASN A 71 10.60 -11.29 -2.02
CA ASN A 71 9.44 -12.12 -2.34
C ASN A 71 8.36 -11.36 -3.11
N GLU A 72 8.65 -10.16 -3.60
CA GLU A 72 7.77 -9.31 -4.39
C GLU A 72 6.36 -9.15 -3.78
N THR A 73 6.30 -8.94 -2.46
CA THR A 73 5.03 -8.87 -1.73
C THR A 73 4.95 -7.57 -0.94
N THR A 74 3.83 -6.85 -1.09
CA THR A 74 3.47 -5.74 -0.21
C THR A 74 2.62 -6.24 0.96
N TYR A 75 3.12 -6.01 2.16
CA TYR A 75 2.42 -6.25 3.42
C TYR A 75 1.74 -4.97 3.88
N VAL A 76 0.49 -5.08 4.29
CA VAL A 76 -0.26 -3.96 4.86
C VAL A 76 -0.74 -4.33 6.25
N SER A 77 -0.43 -3.50 7.25
CA SER A 77 -1.12 -3.51 8.54
C SER A 77 -1.96 -2.25 8.68
N VAL A 78 -3.20 -2.40 9.09
CA VAL A 78 -4.10 -1.29 9.37
C VAL A 78 -4.45 -1.33 10.85
N GLU A 79 -4.19 -0.27 11.58
CA GLU A 79 -4.76 -0.03 12.89
C GLU A 79 -5.93 0.95 12.75
N VAL A 80 -7.08 0.57 13.29
CA VAL A 80 -8.27 1.40 13.33
C VAL A 80 -8.58 1.73 14.77
N SER A 81 -8.71 3.03 15.07
CA SER A 81 -9.18 3.51 16.37
C SER A 81 -10.46 4.32 16.22
N LEU A 82 -11.33 4.21 17.23
CA LEU A 82 -12.55 5.00 17.35
C LEU A 82 -12.38 5.98 18.51
N SER A 83 -12.76 7.24 18.31
CA SER A 83 -12.77 8.23 19.40
C SER A 83 -13.77 7.86 20.49
N PHE A 84 -14.90 7.23 20.12
CA PHE A 84 -15.89 6.69 21.05
C PHE A 84 -16.72 5.57 20.38
N GLY A 85 -17.02 4.48 21.09
CA GLY A 85 -17.89 3.39 20.61
C GLY A 85 -17.48 1.96 21.02
N TYR A 86 -18.44 1.04 21.06
CA TYR A 86 -18.25 -0.38 21.40
C TYR A 86 -19.25 -1.29 20.67
N GLY A 87 -18.81 -2.43 20.13
CA GLY A 87 -19.73 -3.35 19.43
C GLY A 87 -20.09 -2.86 18.02
N MET A 88 -21.35 -2.46 17.79
CA MET A 88 -21.91 -2.22 16.45
C MET A 88 -21.26 -1.06 15.67
N GLN A 89 -20.64 -0.09 16.35
CA GLN A 89 -19.89 1.00 15.69
C GLN A 89 -18.71 0.48 14.87
N TRP A 90 -18.22 -0.74 15.14
CA TRP A 90 -17.17 -1.38 14.35
C TRP A 90 -17.63 -1.87 12.97
N LEU A 91 -18.93 -1.94 12.70
CA LEU A 91 -19.44 -2.36 11.39
C LEU A 91 -19.04 -1.39 10.28
N LYS A 92 -19.00 -0.08 10.57
CA LYS A 92 -18.58 0.93 9.59
C LYS A 92 -17.10 0.80 9.20
N PRO A 93 -16.14 0.78 10.14
CA PRO A 93 -14.76 0.54 9.79
C PRO A 93 -14.51 -0.82 9.13
N GLN A 94 -15.18 -1.87 9.62
CA GLN A 94 -15.12 -3.19 8.99
C GLN A 94 -15.61 -3.15 7.54
N GLY A 95 -16.72 -2.46 7.28
CA GLY A 95 -17.26 -2.27 5.94
C GLY A 95 -16.33 -1.47 5.03
N LYS A 96 -15.68 -0.43 5.56
CA LYS A 96 -14.70 0.35 4.80
C LYS A 96 -13.45 -0.44 4.45
N MET A 97 -12.95 -1.26 5.37
CA MET A 97 -11.82 -2.15 5.08
C MET A 97 -12.17 -3.26 4.10
N LYS A 98 -13.41 -3.75 4.15
CA LYS A 98 -13.93 -4.62 3.09
C LYS A 98 -13.94 -3.93 1.73
N GLN A 99 -14.43 -2.69 1.64
CA GLN A 99 -14.44 -1.93 0.38
C GLN A 99 -13.04 -1.68 -0.15
N TRP A 100 -12.09 -1.30 0.71
CA TRP A 100 -10.69 -1.10 0.32
C TRP A 100 -10.03 -2.40 -0.18
N ALA A 101 -10.28 -3.53 0.50
CA ALA A 101 -9.76 -4.82 0.07
C ALA A 101 -10.31 -5.23 -1.31
N LEU A 102 -11.62 -5.04 -1.53
CA LEU A 102 -12.25 -5.27 -2.83
C LEU A 102 -11.71 -4.32 -3.90
N ASP A 103 -11.49 -3.05 -3.56
CA ASP A 103 -10.89 -2.06 -4.46
C ASP A 103 -9.47 -2.44 -4.85
N LEU A 104 -8.72 -3.16 -4.00
CA LEU A 104 -7.40 -3.73 -4.31
C LEU A 104 -7.46 -5.08 -5.05
N GLY A 105 -8.65 -5.66 -5.24
CA GLY A 105 -8.80 -6.99 -5.82
C GLY A 105 -8.35 -8.13 -4.90
N THR A 106 -8.40 -7.94 -3.58
CA THR A 106 -8.04 -8.96 -2.59
C THR A 106 -9.23 -9.37 -1.71
N THR A 107 -9.07 -10.47 -0.99
CA THR A 107 -10.09 -10.99 -0.08
C THR A 107 -10.24 -10.08 1.14
N PRO A 108 -11.46 -9.63 1.46
CA PRO A 108 -11.72 -8.87 2.69
C PRO A 108 -11.36 -9.67 3.93
N MET A 109 -10.69 -9.00 4.88
CA MET A 109 -10.36 -9.58 6.17
C MET A 109 -11.21 -8.98 7.29
N LYS A 110 -11.25 -9.67 8.44
CA LYS A 110 -11.94 -9.20 9.64
C LYS A 110 -10.97 -8.43 10.53
N LEU A 111 -11.40 -7.27 11.01
CA LEU A 111 -10.67 -6.47 11.98
C LEU A 111 -10.65 -7.18 13.34
N GLU A 112 -9.45 -7.48 13.81
CA GLU A 112 -9.19 -8.23 15.05
C GLU A 112 -8.79 -7.31 16.20
N ARG A 113 -8.92 -7.76 17.44
CA ARG A 113 -8.54 -6.97 18.63
C ARG A 113 -7.05 -7.09 18.98
N THR A 114 -6.40 -8.10 18.44
CA THR A 114 -5.01 -8.46 18.75
C THR A 114 -4.10 -8.13 17.58
N ILE A 115 -2.91 -7.67 17.90
CA ILE A 115 -1.86 -7.46 16.91
C ILE A 115 -1.34 -8.83 16.45
N ALA A 116 -1.16 -9.01 15.15
CA ALA A 116 -0.59 -10.22 14.57
C ALA A 116 0.96 -10.17 14.66
N PRO A 117 1.61 -11.01 15.50
CA PRO A 117 3.06 -10.91 15.75
C PRO A 117 3.90 -11.16 14.50
N ASN A 118 3.41 -12.01 13.59
CA ASN A 118 4.06 -12.28 12.32
C ASN A 118 4.17 -11.02 11.44
N PHE A 119 3.14 -10.15 11.44
CA PHE A 119 3.20 -8.89 10.71
C PHE A 119 4.16 -7.90 11.36
N VAL A 120 4.22 -7.85 12.69
CA VAL A 120 5.22 -7.03 13.40
C VAL A 120 6.62 -7.41 12.95
N LYS A 121 6.94 -8.70 13.00
CA LYS A 121 8.23 -9.22 12.55
C LYS A 121 8.51 -8.90 11.07
N MET A 122 7.53 -9.07 10.19
CA MET A 122 7.70 -8.72 8.76
C MET A 122 8.06 -7.25 8.56
N PHE A 123 7.44 -6.33 9.29
CA PHE A 123 7.77 -4.91 9.20
C PHE A 123 9.15 -4.59 9.79
N GLU A 124 9.55 -5.27 10.87
CA GLU A 124 10.91 -5.16 11.41
C GLU A 124 11.95 -5.64 10.39
N ASP A 125 11.70 -6.79 9.77
CA ASP A 125 12.57 -7.35 8.74
C ASP A 125 12.71 -6.37 7.56
N ILE A 126 11.59 -5.86 7.04
CA ILE A 126 11.59 -4.87 5.94
C ILE A 126 12.29 -3.58 6.33
N GLN A 127 12.12 -3.10 7.57
CA GLN A 127 12.78 -1.88 8.04
C GLN A 127 14.30 -2.00 8.06
N ASN A 128 14.81 -3.21 8.33
CA ASN A 128 16.23 -3.51 8.39
C ASN A 128 16.84 -3.90 7.03
N MET A 129 16.04 -3.94 5.96
CA MET A 129 16.54 -4.18 4.61
C MET A 129 17.35 -3.00 4.08
N ALA A 130 18.33 -3.32 3.24
CA ALA A 130 19.07 -2.32 2.47
C ALA A 130 18.10 -1.47 1.62
N PRO A 131 18.41 -0.19 1.38
CA PRO A 131 17.62 0.66 0.50
C PRO A 131 17.39 -0.01 -0.86
N TYR A 132 16.13 -0.32 -1.16
CA TYR A 132 15.76 -0.87 -2.44
C TYR A 132 15.60 0.27 -3.43
N THR A 133 16.65 0.51 -4.21
CA THR A 133 16.49 1.32 -5.42
C THR A 133 15.88 0.40 -6.46
N ARG A 134 14.58 0.48 -6.67
CA ARG A 134 13.99 -0.12 -7.86
C ARG A 134 14.70 0.55 -9.02
N VAL A 135 15.54 -0.20 -9.73
CA VAL A 135 16.03 0.24 -11.03
C VAL A 135 14.75 0.38 -11.84
N GLN A 136 14.23 1.60 -11.96
CA GLN A 136 13.37 1.89 -13.09
C GLN A 136 14.29 1.60 -14.25
N GLU A 137 14.13 0.43 -14.88
CA GLU A 137 14.75 0.18 -16.16
C GLU A 137 14.32 1.37 -17.01
N ALA A 138 15.26 2.28 -17.23
CA ALA A 138 14.97 3.49 -17.96
C ALA A 138 14.58 2.96 -19.34
N THR A 139 13.31 3.07 -19.68
CA THR A 139 12.79 2.51 -20.90
C THR A 139 12.82 3.57 -21.98
N MET A 140 13.04 3.14 -23.21
CA MET A 140 13.06 4.01 -24.38
C MET A 140 12.34 3.35 -25.55
N PHE A 141 11.75 4.17 -26.39
CA PHE A 141 11.07 3.71 -27.59
C PHE A 141 12.08 3.56 -28.73
N CYS A 142 11.99 2.45 -29.45
CA CYS A 142 12.71 2.28 -30.70
C CYS A 142 12.16 3.25 -31.74
N PRO A 143 12.98 4.10 -32.38
CA PRO A 143 12.51 5.05 -33.38
C PRO A 143 12.06 4.38 -34.70
N SER A 144 12.44 3.12 -34.92
CA SER A 144 12.10 2.38 -36.14
C SER A 144 10.81 1.58 -36.02
N CYS A 145 10.64 0.81 -34.95
CA CYS A 145 9.47 -0.07 -34.77
C CYS A 145 8.52 0.34 -33.63
N GLY A 146 8.87 1.35 -32.83
CA GLY A 146 8.05 1.81 -31.70
C GLY A 146 8.05 0.92 -30.46
N LYS A 147 8.80 -0.20 -30.44
CA LYS A 147 8.89 -1.08 -29.27
C LYS A 147 9.60 -0.40 -28.11
N ILE A 148 9.13 -0.63 -26.89
CA ILE A 148 9.81 -0.26 -25.66
C ILE A 148 11.00 -1.21 -25.41
N ASN A 149 12.17 -0.65 -25.15
CA ASN A 149 13.40 -1.37 -24.80
C ASN A 149 14.00 -0.76 -23.53
N SER A 150 14.89 -1.47 -22.84
CA SER A 150 15.69 -0.88 -21.76
C SER A 150 16.77 0.04 -22.36
N ARG A 151 17.14 1.12 -21.67
CA ARG A 151 18.24 2.02 -22.05
C ARG A 151 19.61 1.34 -22.05
N GLU A 152 19.73 0.18 -21.41
CA GLU A 152 20.94 -0.63 -21.47
C GLU A 152 21.09 -1.35 -22.82
N ASN A 153 20.00 -1.52 -23.58
CA ASN A 153 20.05 -2.14 -24.90
C ASN A 153 20.70 -1.18 -25.92
N THR A 154 21.78 -1.60 -26.56
CA THR A 154 22.37 -0.87 -27.70
C THR A 154 21.55 -1.04 -28.99
N TYR A 155 20.78 -2.13 -29.08
CA TYR A 155 19.96 -2.47 -30.24
C TYR A 155 18.56 -2.91 -29.80
N CYS A 156 17.56 -2.58 -30.61
CA CYS A 156 16.19 -2.97 -30.38
C CYS A 156 16.07 -4.50 -30.44
N GLN A 157 15.44 -5.08 -29.41
CA GLN A 157 15.27 -6.52 -29.27
C GLN A 157 14.26 -7.11 -30.27
N GLU A 158 13.49 -6.28 -30.97
CA GLU A 158 12.52 -6.72 -31.98
C GLU A 158 13.05 -6.59 -33.41
N CYS A 159 13.53 -5.40 -33.78
CA CYS A 159 13.90 -5.12 -35.18
C CYS A 159 15.40 -4.95 -35.41
N GLY A 160 16.22 -5.08 -34.37
CA GLY A 160 17.68 -4.92 -34.46
C GLY A 160 18.17 -3.48 -34.71
N THR A 161 17.28 -2.48 -34.75
CA THR A 161 17.66 -1.08 -34.96
C THR A 161 18.50 -0.58 -33.78
N LYS A 162 19.62 0.10 -34.07
CA LYS A 162 20.45 0.73 -33.03
C LYS A 162 19.66 1.80 -32.27
N LEU A 163 19.66 1.70 -30.95
CA LEU A 163 18.90 2.61 -30.08
C LEU A 163 19.72 3.87 -29.77
N PRO A 164 19.11 5.07 -29.75
CA PRO A 164 19.79 6.29 -29.32
C PRO A 164 20.09 6.26 -27.82
N VAL A 165 21.38 6.38 -27.47
CA VAL A 165 21.88 6.56 -26.09
C VAL A 165 21.53 7.92 -25.52
#